data_AF-A0A0F5P9W5-F1
#
_entry.id   AF-A0A0F5P9W5-F1
#
_cell.length_a   1.000
_cell.length_b   1.000
_cell.length_c   1.000
_cell.angle_alpha   90.00
_cell.angle_beta   90.00
_cell.angle_gamma   90.00
#
_symmetry.space_group_name_H-M   'P 1'
#
loop_
_entity.id
_entity.type
_entity.pdbx_description
1 polymer ?
#
loop_
_entity_poly.entity_id
_entity_poly.type
_entity_poly.pdbx_seq_one_letter_code
_entity_poly.pdbx_strand_id
1 'polypeptide(L)'
;MTEAAVDGLIASSEALIAALDAHDIEAIEAALPLFGQSVAALKSPGVFNKTPGLSARLAEAMKLADSARARIRYLADRTQQRIDMLATAAGRFDCTPATYANTR
;
A
#
# COMPACT_ATOMS: atom_id res chain seq x y z
N MET A 1 -13.71 -12.36 18.39
CA MET A 1 -13.56 -12.37 16.91
C MET A 1 -14.79 -13.02 16.29
N THR A 2 -15.51 -12.29 15.45
CA THR A 2 -16.75 -12.73 14.79
C THR A 2 -16.53 -12.92 13.28
N GLU A 3 -17.38 -13.72 12.63
CA GLU A 3 -17.34 -13.92 11.17
C GLU A 3 -17.49 -12.61 10.40
N ALA A 4 -18.42 -11.74 10.84
CA ALA A 4 -18.60 -10.40 10.29
C ALA A 4 -17.35 -9.51 10.40
N ALA A 5 -16.51 -9.68 11.43
CA ALA A 5 -15.26 -8.93 11.54
C ALA A 5 -14.21 -9.41 10.52
N VAL A 6 -14.22 -10.71 10.18
CA VAL A 6 -13.36 -11.28 9.13
C VAL A 6 -13.83 -10.81 7.75
N ASP A 7 -15.14 -10.82 7.48
CA ASP A 7 -15.70 -10.32 6.23
C ASP A 7 -15.41 -8.81 6.04
N GLY A 8 -15.51 -8.02 7.11
CA GLY A 8 -15.11 -6.60 7.09
C GLY A 8 -13.62 -6.39 6.81
N LEU A 9 -12.75 -7.28 7.31
CA LEU A 9 -11.32 -7.25 6.96
C LEU A 9 -11.10 -7.57 5.48
N ILE A 10 -11.77 -8.59 4.94
CA ILE A 10 -11.68 -8.96 3.52
C ILE A 10 -12.09 -7.78 2.64
N ALA A 11 -13.29 -7.23 2.85
CA ALA A 11 -13.82 -6.13 2.06
C ALA A 11 -12.93 -4.87 2.11
N SER A 12 -12.45 -4.50 3.31
CA SER A 12 -11.54 -3.35 3.45
C SER A 12 -10.16 -3.60 2.81
N SER A 13 -9.68 -4.84 2.78
CA SER A 13 -8.45 -5.21 2.09
C SER A 13 -8.60 -5.12 0.56
N GLU A 14 -9.72 -5.61 0.02
CA GLU A 14 -10.03 -5.53 -1.40
C GLU A 14 -10.15 -4.07 -1.87
N ALA A 15 -10.86 -3.23 -1.10
CA ALA A 15 -10.98 -1.81 -1.39
C ALA A 15 -9.61 -1.10 -1.41
N LEU A 16 -8.74 -1.42 -0.44
CA LEU A 16 -7.38 -0.88 -0.39
C LEU A 16 -6.54 -1.36 -1.58
N ILE A 17 -6.62 -2.63 -1.96
CA ILE A 17 -5.91 -3.16 -3.14
C ILE A 17 -6.39 -2.46 -4.41
N ALA A 18 -7.69 -2.30 -4.59
CA ALA A 18 -8.26 -1.62 -5.75
C ALA A 18 -7.79 -0.16 -5.85
N ALA A 19 -7.76 0.57 -4.72
CA ALA A 19 -7.26 1.94 -4.66
C ALA A 19 -5.76 2.03 -5.01
N LEU A 20 -4.95 1.11 -4.49
CA LEU A 20 -3.52 1.01 -4.80
C LEU A 20 -3.27 0.68 -6.27
N ASP A 21 -4.03 -0.24 -6.84
CA ASP A 21 -3.92 -0.62 -8.26
C ASP A 21 -4.35 0.53 -9.18
N ALA A 22 -5.37 1.29 -8.79
CA ALA A 22 -5.83 2.50 -9.49
C ALA A 22 -4.89 3.71 -9.34
N HIS A 23 -3.92 3.67 -8.41
CA HIS A 23 -3.07 4.80 -8.04
C HIS A 23 -3.89 6.04 -7.59
N ASP A 24 -5.06 5.81 -7.00
CA ASP A 24 -5.98 6.86 -6.56
C ASP A 24 -5.68 7.23 -5.10
N ILE A 25 -5.05 8.39 -4.91
CA ILE A 25 -4.61 8.88 -3.60
C ILE A 25 -5.81 9.11 -2.67
N GLU A 26 -6.89 9.70 -3.16
CA GLU A 26 -8.08 9.99 -2.35
C GLU A 26 -8.74 8.68 -1.90
N ALA A 27 -8.84 7.70 -2.79
CA ALA A 27 -9.36 6.38 -2.44
C ALA A 27 -8.45 5.63 -1.45
N ILE A 28 -7.12 5.77 -1.55
CA ILE A 28 -6.17 5.18 -0.59
C ILE A 28 -6.35 5.83 0.79
N GLU A 29 -6.45 7.16 0.86
CA GLU A 29 -6.66 7.89 2.11
C GLU A 29 -7.99 7.52 2.78
N ALA A 30 -9.04 7.26 1.99
CA ALA A 30 -10.33 6.79 2.51
C ALA A 30 -10.29 5.31 2.96
N ALA A 31 -9.58 4.44 2.24
CA ALA A 31 -9.53 3.01 2.52
C ALA A 31 -8.66 2.64 3.73
N LEU A 32 -7.57 3.39 3.97
CA LEU A 32 -6.61 3.11 5.05
C LEU A 32 -7.23 3.13 6.47
N PRO A 33 -8.03 4.14 6.87
CA PRO A 33 -8.71 4.14 8.16
C PRO A 33 -9.70 2.99 8.31
N LEU A 34 -10.43 2.63 7.24
CA LEU A 34 -11.40 1.54 7.25
C LEU A 34 -10.71 0.19 7.47
N PHE A 35 -9.59 -0.05 6.78
CA PHE A 35 -8.76 -1.23 7.02
C PHE A 35 -8.26 -1.30 8.47
N GLY A 36 -7.78 -0.17 9.02
CA GLY A 36 -7.36 -0.08 10.42
C GLY A 36 -8.49 -0.40 11.42
N GLN A 37 -9.70 0.08 11.16
CA GLN A 37 -10.89 -0.21 11.98
C GLN A 37 -11.25 -1.70 11.92
N SER A 38 -11.22 -2.32 10.74
CA SER A 38 -11.48 -3.75 10.57
C SER A 38 -10.45 -4.61 11.33
N VAL A 39 -9.17 -4.23 11.30
CA VAL A 39 -8.12 -4.91 12.10
C VAL A 39 -8.35 -4.74 13.60
N ALA A 40 -8.79 -3.55 14.05
CA ALA A 40 -9.11 -3.32 15.46
C ALA A 40 -10.33 -4.16 15.90
N ALA A 41 -11.34 -4.30 15.06
CA ALA A 41 -12.53 -5.11 15.33
C ALA A 41 -12.20 -6.60 15.54
N LEU A 42 -11.15 -7.13 14.89
CA LEU A 42 -10.68 -8.49 15.10
C LEU A 42 -10.11 -8.73 16.51
N LYS A 43 -9.50 -7.70 17.12
CA LYS A 43 -8.94 -7.76 18.48
C LYS A 43 -10.02 -7.69 19.57
N SER A 44 -11.26 -7.36 19.22
CA SER A 44 -12.33 -7.24 20.19
C SER A 44 -12.69 -8.61 20.80
N PRO A 45 -12.75 -8.72 22.15
CA PRO A 45 -13.18 -9.93 22.83
C PRO A 45 -14.65 -10.18 22.47
N GLY A 46 -14.87 -11.16 21.60
CA GLY A 46 -16.18 -11.59 21.15
C GLY A 46 -16.19 -13.10 21.02
N VAL A 47 -17.36 -13.71 21.21
CA VAL A 47 -17.56 -15.17 21.19
C VAL A 47 -16.96 -15.76 19.91
N PHE A 48 -15.91 -16.55 20.07
CA PHE A 48 -15.21 -17.20 18.97
C PHE A 48 -16.04 -18.39 18.49
N ASN A 49 -16.98 -18.13 17.58
CA ASN A 49 -17.77 -19.18 16.97
C ASN A 49 -16.97 -19.82 15.83
N LYS A 50 -16.41 -21.01 16.07
CA LYS A 50 -15.81 -21.84 15.00
C LYS A 50 -16.93 -22.36 14.09
N THR A 51 -17.30 -21.58 13.08
CA THR A 51 -18.11 -22.07 11.96
C THR A 51 -17.23 -22.85 10.98
N PRO A 52 -17.76 -23.92 10.32
CA PRO A 52 -17.07 -24.56 9.21
C PRO A 52 -16.89 -23.51 8.09
N GLY A 53 -15.65 -23.11 7.80
CA GLY A 53 -15.33 -22.08 6.80
C GLY A 53 -14.60 -20.85 7.34
N LEU A 54 -14.62 -20.61 8.65
CA LEU A 54 -13.91 -19.47 9.27
C LEU A 54 -12.40 -19.54 9.01
N SER A 55 -11.79 -20.73 9.04
CA SER A 55 -10.37 -20.92 8.74
C SER A 55 -10.01 -20.55 7.31
N ALA A 56 -10.87 -20.89 6.34
CA ALA A 56 -10.66 -20.55 4.93
C ALA A 56 -10.73 -19.03 4.73
N ARG A 57 -11.72 -18.36 5.33
CA ARG A 57 -11.86 -16.90 5.28
C ARG A 57 -10.69 -16.17 5.96
N LEU A 58 -10.21 -16.67 7.08
CA LEU A 58 -9.01 -16.10 7.72
C LEU A 58 -7.76 -16.23 6.83
N ALA A 59 -7.59 -17.39 6.19
CA ALA A 59 -6.48 -17.59 5.25
C ALA A 59 -6.57 -16.65 4.04
N GLU A 60 -7.79 -16.39 3.55
CA GLU A 60 -8.05 -15.41 2.49
C GLU A 60 -7.73 -13.98 2.94
N ALA A 61 -8.24 -13.57 4.11
CA ALA A 61 -7.97 -12.25 4.68
C ALA A 61 -6.46 -12.02 4.88
N MET A 62 -5.71 -13.04 5.33
CA MET A 62 -4.25 -12.96 5.43
C MET A 62 -3.57 -12.77 4.08
N LYS A 63 -3.98 -13.55 3.07
CA LYS A 63 -3.44 -13.41 1.70
C LYS A 63 -3.69 -12.01 1.13
N LEU A 64 -4.88 -11.45 1.35
CA LEU A 64 -5.22 -10.10 0.89
C LEU A 64 -4.40 -9.03 1.62
N ALA A 65 -4.24 -9.15 2.94
CA ALA A 65 -3.41 -8.23 3.70
C ALA A 65 -1.93 -8.25 3.24
N ASP A 66 -1.37 -9.44 2.96
CA ASP A 66 -0.01 -9.56 2.45
C ASP A 66 0.12 -9.00 1.01
N SER A 67 -0.90 -9.21 0.19
CA SER A 67 -1.02 -8.68 -1.18
C SER A 67 -1.04 -7.15 -1.20
N ALA A 68 -1.77 -6.52 -0.28
CA ALA A 68 -1.78 -5.06 -0.10
C ALA A 68 -0.41 -4.54 0.37
N ARG A 69 0.22 -5.23 1.35
CA ARG A 69 1.55 -4.86 1.86
C ARG A 69 2.61 -4.88 0.75
N ALA A 70 2.59 -5.89 -0.11
CA ALA A 70 3.53 -6.00 -1.23
C ALA A 70 3.42 -4.82 -2.21
N ARG A 71 2.19 -4.40 -2.55
CA ARG A 71 1.93 -3.24 -3.42
C ARG A 71 2.42 -1.93 -2.82
N ILE A 72 2.11 -1.69 -1.56
CA ILE A 72 2.56 -0.48 -0.84
C ILE A 72 4.09 -0.40 -0.87
N ARG A 73 4.77 -1.51 -0.58
CA ARG A 73 6.24 -1.55 -0.63
C ARG A 73 6.77 -1.24 -2.02
N TYR A 74 6.22 -1.86 -3.05
CA TYR A 74 6.61 -1.60 -4.43
C TYR A 74 6.42 -0.12 -4.82
N LEU A 75 5.28 0.48 -4.47
CA LEU A 75 4.99 1.89 -4.78
C LEU A 75 5.92 2.84 -4.01
N ALA A 76 6.23 2.54 -2.75
CA ALA A 76 7.18 3.29 -1.95
C ALA A 76 8.59 3.22 -2.54
N ASP A 77 9.08 2.02 -2.87
CA ASP A 77 10.39 1.81 -3.49
C ASP A 77 10.50 2.55 -4.83
N ARG A 78 9.46 2.47 -5.67
CA ARG A 78 9.39 3.19 -6.95
C ARG A 78 9.41 4.71 -6.75
N THR A 79 8.73 5.21 -5.72
CA THR A 79 8.70 6.65 -5.41
C THR A 79 10.07 7.13 -4.95
N GLN A 80 10.73 6.37 -4.07
CA GLN A 80 12.08 6.65 -3.62
C GLN A 80 13.06 6.69 -4.80
N GLN A 81 13.01 5.69 -5.69
CA GLN A 81 13.85 5.66 -6.88
C GLN A 81 13.68 6.91 -7.76
N ARG A 82 12.44 7.39 -7.94
CA ARG A 82 12.17 8.62 -8.71
C ARG A 82 12.74 9.85 -8.01
N ILE A 83 12.62 9.93 -6.69
CA ILE A 83 13.21 11.02 -5.88
C ILE A 83 14.74 11.01 -6.02
N ASP A 84 15.38 9.85 -5.90
CA ASP A 84 16.84 9.71 -6.02
C ASP A 84 17.33 10.10 -7.42
N MET A 85 16.59 9.72 -8.47
CA MET A 85 16.87 10.14 -9.85
C MET A 85 16.74 11.66 -10.02
N LEU A 86 15.71 12.28 -9.45
CA LEU A 86 15.52 13.72 -9.48
C LEU A 86 16.62 14.46 -8.70
N ALA A 87 17.01 13.94 -7.53
CA ALA A 87 18.12 14.49 -6.75
C ALA A 87 19.46 14.40 -7.51
N THR A 88 19.70 13.26 -8.18
CA THR A 88 20.87 13.08 -9.04
C THR A 88 20.85 14.06 -10.21
N ALA A 89 19.71 14.23 -10.89
CA ALA A 89 19.56 15.20 -11.97
C ALA A 89 19.73 16.66 -11.49
N ALA A 90 19.17 17.00 -10.32
CA ALA A 90 19.31 18.30 -9.68
C ALA A 90 20.78 18.61 -9.33
N GLY A 91 21.54 17.61 -8.87
CA GLY A 91 22.99 17.70 -8.67
C GLY A 91 23.82 17.61 -9.95
N ARG A 92 23.22 17.23 -11.09
CA ARG A 92 23.86 17.14 -12.42
C ARG A 92 23.69 18.40 -13.26
N PHE A 93 22.93 19.40 -12.79
CA PHE A 93 23.00 20.76 -13.35
C PHE A 93 24.27 21.44 -12.83
N ASP A 94 25.41 20.83 -13.13
CA ASP A 94 26.67 21.54 -13.20
C ASP A 94 26.53 22.40 -14.45
N CYS A 95 26.08 23.64 -14.25
CA CYS A 95 26.03 24.71 -15.26
C CYS A 95 27.44 25.18 -15.62
N THR A 96 28.42 24.27 -15.64
CA THR A 96 29.76 24.55 -16.13
C THR A 96 29.58 24.85 -17.61
N PRO A 97 29.74 26.12 -18.04
CA PRO A 97 29.43 26.49 -19.40
C PRO A 97 30.31 25.63 -20.30
N ALA A 98 29.73 25.04 -21.34
CA ALA A 98 30.52 24.44 -22.41
C ALA A 98 31.37 25.56 -23.02
N THR A 99 32.58 25.75 -22.52
CA THR A 99 33.61 26.58 -23.13
C THR A 99 34.08 25.83 -24.37
N TYR A 100 33.27 25.91 -25.44
CA TYR A 100 33.79 25.87 -26.79
C TYR A 100 34.58 27.16 -27.02
N ALA A 101 35.77 27.25 -26.43
CA ALA A 101 36.78 28.18 -26.88
C ALA A 101 37.56 27.49 -28.01
N ASN A 102 36.92 27.44 -29.17
CA ASN A 102 37.64 27.43 -30.44
C ASN A 102 38.36 28.77 -30.55
N THR A 103 39.70 28.78 -30.68
CA THR A 103 40.42 29.57 -31.71
C THR A 103 41.94 29.54 -31.50
N ARG A 104 42.62 29.10 -32.57
CA ARG A 104 44.00 29.37 -33.04
C ARG A 104 45.19 28.72 -32.35
#